data_AF-A0A2N1W8L8-F1
#
_entry.id   AF-A0A2N1W8L8-F1
#
_cell.length_a   1.000
_cell.length_b   1.000
_cell.length_c   1.000
_cell.angle_alpha   90.00
_cell.angle_beta   90.00
_cell.angle_gamma   90.00
#
_symmetry.space_group_name_H-M   'P 1'
#
loop_
_entity.id
_entity.type
_entity.pdbx_description
1 polymer ?
#
loop_
_entity_poly.entity_id
_entity_poly.type
_entity_poly.pdbx_seq_one_letter_code
_entity_poly.pdbx_strand_id
1 'polypeptide(L)' 'MHRGCQVDPVAERLVCPCHGSEYTREGVVLKGPTRAPLHRFATRVVGDEIVIDLQPLWEGS' A
#
# COMPACT_ATOMS: atom_id res chain seq x y z
N MET A 1 -3.77 0.41 6.90
CA MET A 1 -3.65 1.88 6.94
C MET A 1 -3.90 2.35 8.38
N HIS A 2 -2.85 2.65 9.17
CA HIS A 2 -3.04 2.79 10.63
C HIS A 2 -3.62 4.14 11.07
N ARG A 3 -3.51 5.23 10.27
CA ARG A 3 -4.09 6.57 10.58
C ARG A 3 -3.94 7.65 9.50
N GLY A 4 -3.68 7.29 8.23
CA GLY A 4 -3.50 8.28 7.16
C GLY A 4 -2.07 8.75 6.87
N CYS A 5 -1.07 8.30 7.63
CA CYS A 5 0.33 8.57 7.29
C CYS A 5 0.71 7.90 5.96
N GLN A 6 1.30 8.66 5.05
CA GLN A 6 1.98 8.13 3.87
C GLN A 6 3.19 7.29 4.31
N VAL A 7 3.41 6.17 3.64
CA VAL A 7 4.59 5.31 3.86
C VAL A 7 5.71 5.73 2.91
N ASP A 8 6.95 5.57 3.37
CA ASP A 8 8.14 5.89 2.60
C ASP A 8 8.83 4.61 2.10
N PRO A 9 9.35 4.59 0.87
CA PRO A 9 10.17 3.49 0.39
C PRO A 9 11.54 3.51 1.06
N VAL A 10 11.94 2.39 1.68
CA VAL A 10 13.25 2.19 2.30
C VAL A 10 13.81 0.86 1.83
N ALA A 11 14.75 0.91 0.89
CA ALA A 11 15.26 -0.25 0.15
C ALA A 11 14.09 -1.08 -0.43
N GLU A 12 13.92 -2.32 0.00
CA GLU A 12 12.90 -3.26 -0.47
C GLU A 12 11.60 -3.26 0.36
N ARG A 13 11.41 -2.26 1.23
CA ARG A 13 10.26 -2.16 2.14
C ARG A 13 9.57 -0.81 2.03
N LEU A 14 8.31 -0.78 2.46
CA LEU A 14 7.58 0.45 2.75
C LEU A 14 7.51 0.64 4.26
N VAL A 15 7.87 1.81 4.76
CA VAL A 15 7.97 2.10 6.19
C VAL A 15 7.07 3.28 6.55
N CYS A 16 6.24 3.12 7.58
CA CYS A 16 5.45 4.21 8.13
C CYS A 16 6.30 5.04 9.10
N PRO A 17 6.59 6.33 8.81
CA PRO A 17 7.45 7.16 9.66
C PRO A 17 6.82 7.48 11.02
N CYS A 18 5.49 7.40 11.13
CA CYS A 18 4.77 7.78 12.34
C CYS A 18 4.97 6.80 13.51
N HIS A 19 4.97 5.49 13.24
CA HIS A 19 4.98 4.46 14.29
C HIS A 19 5.81 3.22 13.91
N GLY A 20 6.53 3.26 12.78
CA GLY A 20 7.47 2.20 12.39
C GLY A 20 6.85 0.92 11.85
N SER A 21 5.57 0.91 11.45
CA SER A 21 5.01 -0.23 10.72
C SER A 21 5.76 -0.45 9.41
N GLU A 22 6.02 -1.70 9.06
CA GLU A 22 6.76 -2.06 7.84
C GLU A 22 5.91 -2.98 6.97
N TYR A 23 6.04 -2.82 5.66
CA TYR A 23 5.32 -3.59 4.65
C TYR A 23 6.26 -4.03 3.52
N THR A 24 5.90 -5.08 2.81
CA THR A 24 6.54 -5.41 1.52
C THR A 24 6.21 -4.35 0.46
N ARG A 25 6.84 -4.40 -0.71
CA ARG A 25 6.49 -3.55 -1.85
C ARG A 25 5.05 -3.74 -2.32
N GLU A 26 4.48 -4.92 -2.09
CA GLU A 26 3.08 -5.27 -2.37
C GLU A 26 2.12 -4.84 -1.26
N GLY A 27 2.63 -4.25 -0.17
CA GLY A 27 1.83 -3.73 0.94
C GLY A 27 1.42 -4.77 1.99
N VAL A 28 2.00 -5.97 1.96
CA VAL A 28 1.78 -7.00 2.99
C VAL A 28 2.49 -6.58 4.29
N VAL A 29 1.84 -6.74 5.44
CA VAL A 29 2.40 -6.36 6.73
C VAL A 29 3.59 -7.25 7.08
N LEU A 30 4.73 -6.62 7.38
CA LEU A 30 5.92 -7.28 7.93
C LEU A 30 6.07 -7.00 9.41
N LYS A 31 5.73 -5.77 9.85
CA LYS A 31 5.88 -5.33 11.24
C LYS A 31 4.78 -4.36 11.66
N GLY A 32 4.27 -4.59 12.87
CA GLY A 32 3.22 -3.77 13.49
C GLY A 32 3.72 -2.41 13.99
N PRO A 33 2.79 -1.52 14.41
CA PRO A 33 1.49 -1.84 15.03
C PRO A 33 0.33 -2.17 14.09
N THR A 34 0.45 -1.90 12.78
CA THR A 34 -0.61 -2.22 11.81
C THR A 34 -0.87 -3.73 11.73
N ARG A 35 -2.14 -4.15 11.64
CA ARG A 35 -2.55 -5.57 11.46
C ARG A 35 -3.11 -5.90 10.08
N ALA A 36 -3.46 -4.90 9.29
CA ALA A 36 -4.03 -5.06 7.95
C ALA A 36 -3.06 -4.54 6.87
N PRO A 37 -3.03 -5.17 5.68
CA PRO A 37 -2.19 -4.72 4.57
C PRO A 37 -2.57 -3.31 4.09
N LEU A 38 -1.72 -2.72 3.23
CA LEU A 38 -2.05 -1.50 2.52
C LEU A 38 -3.14 -1.77 1.48
N HIS A 39 -3.96 -0.76 1.21
CA HIS A 39 -4.91 -0.84 0.10
C HIS A 39 -4.14 -0.91 -1.22
N ARG A 40 -4.60 -1.81 -2.09
CA ARG A 40 -4.09 -1.95 -3.45
C ARG A 40 -5.22 -1.60 -4.41
N PHE A 41 -4.82 -0.98 -5.51
CA PHE A 41 -5.71 -0.52 -6.57
C PHE A 41 -5.26 -1.17 -7.87
N ALA A 42 -6.22 -1.59 -8.71
CA ALA A 42 -5.88 -2.10 -10.02
C ALA A 42 -5.29 -0.96 -10.87
N THR A 43 -4.27 -1.27 -11.66
CA THR A 43 -3.66 -0.30 -12.57
C THR A 43 -3.52 -0.89 -13.96
N ARG A 44 -3.67 -0.06 -14.99
CA ARG A 44 -3.49 -0.43 -16.39
C ARG A 44 -2.91 0.72 -17.19
N VAL A 45 -2.14 0.40 -18.23
CA VAL A 45 -1.62 1.37 -19.19
C VAL A 45 -2.54 1.40 -20.41
N VAL A 46 -2.95 2.59 -20.84
CA VAL A 46 -3.82 2.82 -22.00
C VAL A 46 -3.20 3.90 -22.88
N GLY A 47 -2.52 3.49 -23.96
CA GLY A 47 -1.67 4.42 -24.71
C GLY A 47 -0.58 4.98 -23.81
N ASP A 48 -0.56 6.30 -23.64
CA ASP A 48 0.39 7.02 -22.78
C ASP A 48 -0.17 7.34 -21.38
N GLU A 49 -1.37 6.85 -21.05
CA GLU A 49 -2.02 7.10 -19.76
C GLU A 49 -1.87 5.90 -18.81
N ILE A 50 -1.69 6.21 -17.52
CA ILE A 50 -1.82 5.24 -16.43
C ILE A 50 -3.18 5.44 -15.78
N VAL A 51 -4.03 4.41 -15.84
CA VAL A 51 -5.35 4.41 -15.22
C VAL A 51 -5.28 3.64 -13.90
N ILE A 52 -5.82 4.24 -12.84
CA ILE A 52 -5.93 3.65 -11.50
C ILE A 52 -7.42 3.43 -11.21
N ASP A 53 -7.80 2.19 -10.91
CA ASP A 53 -9.14 1.88 -10.41
C ASP A 53 -9.20 2.19 -8.92
N LEU A 54 -10.09 3.10 -8.52
CA LEU A 54 -10.22 3.52 -7.12
C LEU A 54 -11.01 2.52 -6.27
N GLN A 55 -11.55 1.45 -6.85
CA GLN A 55 -12.07 0.32 -6.09
C GLN A 55 -10.90 -0.51 -5.53
N PRO A 56 -10.78 -0.64 -4.20
CA PRO A 56 -9.70 -1.42 -3.61
C PRO A 56 -9.83 -2.93 -3.94
N LEU A 57 -8.70 -3.60 -4.16
CA LEU A 57 -8.66 -5.02 -4.53
C LEU A 57 -9.20 -6.02 -3.46
N TRP A 58 -9.59 -5.55 -2.28
CA TRP A 58 -10.20 -6.38 -1.22
C TRP A 58 -11.72 -6.21 -1.14
N GLU A 59 -12.29 -5.22 -1.83
CA GLU A 59 -13.72 -5.01 -1.90
C GLU A 59 -14.31 -5.96 -2.95
N GLY A 60 -15.04 -7.00 -2.50
CA GLY A 60 -15.58 -8.08 -3.35
C GLY A 60 -14.94 -9.46 -3.19
N SER A 61 -14.15 -9.67 -2.12
CA SER A 61 -13.70 -11.00 -1.65
C SER A 61 -14.65 -11.59 -0.61
#